data_AF-A0AAP3H0M5-F1
#
_entry.id   AF-A0AAP3H0M5-F1
#
_cell.length_a   1.000
_cell.length_b   1.000
_cell.length_c   1.000
_cell.angle_alpha   90.00
_cell.angle_beta   90.00
_cell.angle_gamma   90.00
#
_symmetry.space_group_name_H-M   'P 1'
#
loop_
_entity.id
_entity.type
_entity.pdbx_description
1 polymer ?
#
loop_
_entity_poly.entity_id
_entity_poly.type
_entity_poly.pdbx_seq_one_letter_code
_entity_poly.pdbx_strand_id
1 'polypeptide(L)'
;MLNRFSVRSLWAAILVAGFVGFGTSGATAQERPLRDSYVRMEVSDRHNVQSFLAAKGLYNAGVDGLWGNMTEEAVQKLKLLYPERYGRFDVETSEGAAAFLQRIASDFIEEYPEGGYEGESSDGDRLSPVPSGDAHQARALEARCDGYASFAGLCWQLSKSEMMIVMNNRGYNCKAVPPDSNQFLIAASGGGIPVPEFVCVDSSTGGGIAIYANRLVFDCDIFNVCPYRTDEIAQIIVDEGHLAQMDYAANFSNSGEILERYCGRTYYGQEICVGVEIYFTLSKLRAISLARGALGRPGVNFD
;
A
#
# COMPACT_ATOMS: atom_id res chain seq x y z
N MET A 1 -7.30 -74.74 5.48
CA MET A 1 -7.77 -74.40 4.13
C MET A 1 -6.75 -73.45 3.51
N LEU A 2 -5.88 -74.02 2.66
CA LEU A 2 -4.83 -73.34 1.92
C LEU A 2 -5.31 -73.22 0.48
N ASN A 3 -5.21 -72.05 -0.14
CA ASN A 3 -5.21 -71.96 -1.60
C ASN A 3 -4.14 -70.98 -2.06
N ARG A 4 -3.03 -71.57 -2.52
CA ARG A 4 -2.04 -70.94 -3.40
C ARG A 4 -2.55 -71.13 -4.83
N PHE A 5 -2.57 -70.07 -5.64
CA PHE A 5 -2.61 -70.22 -7.10
C PHE A 5 -1.30 -69.74 -7.70
N SER A 6 -0.83 -70.56 -8.63
CA SER A 6 0.50 -70.66 -9.19
C SER A 6 0.41 -70.44 -10.70
N VAL A 7 1.28 -69.56 -11.19
CA VAL A 7 2.07 -69.64 -12.44
C VAL A 7 1.32 -69.97 -13.76
N ARG A 8 1.44 -69.08 -14.76
CA ARG A 8 2.21 -69.29 -16.01
C ARG A 8 1.81 -68.31 -17.11
N SER A 9 2.80 -67.50 -17.47
CA SER A 9 3.30 -67.21 -18.81
C SER A 9 2.39 -67.51 -20.02
N LEU A 10 2.11 -66.47 -20.79
CA LEU A 10 1.94 -66.60 -22.25
C LEU A 10 2.68 -65.44 -22.94
N TRP A 11 3.78 -65.82 -23.57
CA TRP A 11 4.43 -65.08 -24.63
C TRP A 11 3.53 -65.16 -25.87
N ALA A 12 3.26 -64.02 -26.50
CA ALA A 12 2.89 -63.95 -27.91
C ALA A 12 3.34 -62.59 -28.46
N ALA A 13 4.06 -62.66 -29.56
CA ALA A 13 4.81 -61.61 -30.18
C ALA A 13 4.00 -60.88 -31.27
N ILE A 14 4.67 -59.87 -31.87
CA ILE A 14 4.47 -59.33 -33.23
C ILE A 14 3.38 -58.24 -33.36
N LEU A 15 3.79 -56.98 -33.54
CA LEU A 15 3.93 -56.38 -34.88
C LEU A 15 4.61 -55.01 -34.79
N VAL A 16 5.79 -54.92 -35.42
CA VAL A 16 6.43 -53.66 -35.80
C VAL A 16 5.68 -53.14 -37.02
N ALA A 17 4.99 -52.01 -36.89
CA ALA A 17 4.62 -51.17 -38.02
C ALA A 17 5.06 -49.75 -37.68
N GLY A 18 6.04 -49.27 -38.44
CA GLY A 18 6.60 -47.93 -38.28
C GLY A 18 5.53 -46.86 -38.50
N PHE A 19 5.52 -45.88 -37.61
CA PHE A 19 5.01 -44.56 -37.92
C PHE A 19 6.11 -43.55 -37.61
N VAL A 20 6.92 -43.28 -38.63
CA VAL A 20 7.79 -42.10 -38.67
C VAL A 20 6.88 -40.92 -38.93
N GLY A 21 6.47 -40.28 -37.85
CA GLY A 21 5.78 -39.00 -37.85
C GLY A 21 6.25 -38.23 -36.64
N PHE A 22 7.48 -37.70 -36.70
CA PHE A 22 7.93 -36.63 -35.82
C PHE A 22 7.11 -35.38 -36.14
N GLY A 23 5.85 -35.37 -35.70
CA GLY A 23 5.06 -34.17 -35.56
C GLY A 23 5.72 -33.37 -34.46
N THR A 24 6.42 -32.31 -34.84
CA THR A 24 6.80 -31.21 -33.94
C THR A 24 5.54 -30.81 -33.19
N SER A 25 5.38 -31.32 -31.98
CA SER A 25 4.41 -30.87 -31.01
C SER A 25 4.88 -29.47 -30.64
N GLY A 26 4.48 -28.50 -31.47
CA GLY A 26 4.46 -27.11 -31.06
C GLY A 26 3.54 -27.10 -29.86
N ALA A 27 4.13 -27.14 -28.67
CA ALA A 27 3.45 -26.78 -27.44
C ALA A 27 3.00 -25.33 -27.66
N THR A 28 1.82 -25.18 -28.25
CA THR A 28 1.09 -23.92 -28.29
C THR A 28 1.10 -23.46 -26.84
N ALA A 29 1.77 -22.33 -26.58
CA ALA A 29 1.80 -21.71 -25.28
C ALA A 29 0.36 -21.74 -24.74
N GLN A 30 0.13 -22.60 -23.76
CA GLN A 30 -1.21 -22.85 -23.24
C GLN A 30 -1.70 -21.50 -22.74
N GLU A 31 -2.71 -20.95 -23.42
CA GLU A 31 -3.32 -19.69 -23.02
C GLU A 31 -3.63 -19.81 -21.53
N ARG A 32 -3.26 -18.77 -20.76
CA ARG A 32 -3.57 -18.70 -19.34
C ARG A 32 -4.58 -17.58 -19.15
N PRO A 33 -5.89 -17.85 -19.39
CA PRO A 33 -6.94 -16.84 -19.34
C PRO A 33 -6.89 -15.95 -18.10
N LEU A 34 -6.57 -16.51 -16.93
CA LEU A 34 -6.40 -15.78 -15.68
C LEU A 34 -5.27 -14.74 -15.76
N ARG A 35 -4.08 -15.15 -16.20
CA ARG A 35 -2.93 -14.24 -16.32
C ARG A 35 -3.24 -13.12 -17.32
N ASP A 36 -3.74 -13.49 -18.49
CA ASP A 36 -3.95 -12.54 -19.58
C ASP A 36 -5.08 -11.56 -19.24
N SER A 37 -6.11 -12.02 -18.53
CA SER A 37 -7.17 -11.14 -18.01
C SER A 37 -6.66 -10.23 -16.90
N TYR A 38 -5.87 -10.75 -15.96
CA TYR A 38 -5.29 -9.96 -14.87
C TYR A 38 -4.39 -8.84 -15.37
N VAL A 39 -3.48 -9.13 -16.31
CA VAL A 39 -2.54 -8.14 -16.86
C VAL A 39 -3.28 -7.02 -17.61
N ARG A 40 -4.48 -7.29 -18.14
CA ARG A 40 -5.34 -6.30 -18.79
C ARG A 40 -6.18 -5.45 -17.84
N MET A 41 -6.27 -5.81 -16.55
CA MET A 41 -6.98 -5.00 -15.55
C MET A 41 -6.22 -3.70 -15.28
N GLU A 42 -6.93 -2.68 -14.83
CA GLU A 42 -6.34 -1.44 -14.31
C GLU A 42 -5.36 -1.72 -13.16
N VAL A 43 -4.33 -0.90 -13.02
CA VAL A 43 -3.30 -1.06 -11.97
C VAL A 43 -3.95 -1.14 -10.59
N SER A 44 -4.97 -0.31 -10.36
CA SER A 44 -5.71 -0.28 -9.09
C SER A 44 -6.48 -1.57 -8.81
N ASP A 45 -7.14 -2.12 -9.82
CA ASP A 45 -7.89 -3.36 -9.67
C ASP A 45 -6.95 -4.55 -9.42
N ARG A 46 -5.74 -4.56 -10.02
CA ARG A 46 -4.72 -5.57 -9.71
C ARG A 46 -4.27 -5.51 -8.24
N HIS A 47 -4.05 -4.31 -7.71
CA HIS A 47 -3.73 -4.11 -6.29
C HIS A 47 -4.89 -4.52 -5.38
N ASN A 48 -6.14 -4.20 -5.76
CA ASN A 48 -7.32 -4.61 -5.02
C ASN A 48 -7.45 -6.14 -4.96
N VAL A 49 -7.18 -6.85 -6.07
CA VAL A 49 -7.17 -8.33 -6.10
C VAL A 49 -6.13 -8.88 -5.12
N GLN A 50 -4.87 -8.44 -5.21
CA GLN A 50 -3.82 -8.93 -4.32
C GLN A 50 -4.07 -8.56 -2.85
N SER A 51 -4.60 -7.37 -2.58
CA SER A 51 -4.95 -6.91 -1.22
C SER A 51 -6.07 -7.76 -0.63
N PHE A 52 -7.09 -8.10 -1.42
CA PHE A 52 -8.14 -9.01 -1.00
C PHE A 52 -7.58 -10.39 -0.67
N LEU A 53 -6.74 -10.95 -1.54
CA LEU A 53 -6.12 -12.25 -1.33
C LEU A 53 -5.24 -12.26 -0.07
N ALA A 54 -4.51 -11.17 0.19
CA ALA A 54 -3.70 -11.00 1.40
C ALA A 54 -4.58 -10.91 2.65
N ALA A 55 -5.67 -10.15 2.60
CA ALA A 55 -6.64 -10.04 3.70
C ALA A 55 -7.32 -11.37 4.03
N LYS A 56 -7.49 -12.26 3.04
CA LYS A 56 -7.96 -13.65 3.24
C LYS A 56 -6.86 -14.61 3.71
N GLY A 57 -5.62 -14.15 3.86
CA GLY A 57 -4.47 -14.99 4.24
C GLY A 57 -4.02 -15.95 3.14
N LEU A 58 -4.43 -15.73 1.89
CA LEU A 58 -4.11 -16.59 0.75
C LEU A 58 -2.88 -16.11 -0.04
N TYR A 59 -2.48 -14.85 0.16
CA TYR A 59 -1.35 -14.21 -0.50
C TYR A 59 -0.42 -13.58 0.54
N ASN A 60 0.84 -13.98 0.55
CA ASN A 60 1.84 -13.58 1.54
C ASN A 60 3.06 -12.86 0.94
N ALA A 61 2.97 -12.42 -0.33
CA ALA A 61 3.94 -11.49 -0.92
C ALA A 61 3.47 -10.05 -0.76
N GLY A 62 4.34 -9.11 -1.13
CA GLY A 62 3.97 -7.70 -1.27
C GLY A 62 2.86 -7.52 -2.32
N VAL A 63 1.97 -6.57 -2.04
CA VAL A 63 0.94 -6.11 -3.00
C VAL A 63 1.63 -5.14 -3.96
N ASP A 64 1.94 -5.61 -5.16
CA ASP A 64 2.70 -4.91 -6.21
C ASP A 64 1.93 -4.79 -7.54
N GLY A 65 0.75 -5.38 -7.62
CA GLY A 65 -0.08 -5.43 -8.82
C GLY A 65 0.49 -6.29 -9.95
N LEU A 66 1.54 -7.08 -9.72
CA LEU A 66 2.18 -7.94 -10.72
C LEU A 66 1.62 -9.36 -10.69
N TRP A 67 1.48 -9.99 -11.86
CA TRP A 67 1.11 -11.40 -11.93
C TRP A 67 2.35 -12.30 -11.76
N GLY A 68 2.39 -13.07 -10.69
CA GLY A 68 3.41 -14.11 -10.47
C GLY A 68 2.81 -15.43 -9.98
N ASN A 69 3.67 -16.44 -9.78
CA ASN A 69 3.26 -17.77 -9.32
C ASN A 69 2.44 -17.71 -8.02
N MET A 70 2.80 -16.80 -7.10
CA MET A 70 2.08 -16.61 -5.85
C MET A 70 0.68 -16.01 -6.03
N THR A 71 0.52 -15.10 -6.99
CA THR A 71 -0.78 -14.51 -7.32
C THR A 71 -1.68 -15.56 -7.96
N GLU A 72 -1.13 -16.33 -8.91
CA GLU A 72 -1.83 -17.42 -9.58
C GLU A 72 -2.31 -18.47 -8.56
N GLU A 73 -1.43 -18.93 -7.67
CA GLU A 73 -1.77 -19.88 -6.61
C GLU A 73 -2.85 -19.34 -5.66
N ALA A 74 -2.73 -18.08 -5.22
CA ALA A 74 -3.69 -17.45 -4.32
C ALA A 74 -5.09 -17.32 -4.95
N VAL A 75 -5.16 -16.89 -6.21
CA VAL A 75 -6.41 -16.78 -6.98
C VAL A 75 -7.09 -18.15 -7.14
N GLN A 76 -6.32 -19.19 -7.45
CA GLN A 76 -6.84 -20.55 -7.56
C GLN A 76 -7.33 -21.09 -6.20
N LYS A 77 -6.56 -20.88 -5.13
CA LYS A 77 -6.98 -21.24 -3.75
C LYS A 77 -8.26 -20.55 -3.34
N LEU A 78 -8.42 -19.27 -3.65
CA LEU A 78 -9.64 -18.52 -3.35
C LEU A 78 -10.87 -19.19 -3.98
N LYS A 79 -10.79 -19.57 -5.26
CA LYS A 79 -11.91 -20.25 -5.94
C LYS A 79 -12.25 -21.60 -5.30
N LEU A 80 -11.23 -22.35 -4.86
CA LEU A 80 -11.41 -23.65 -4.21
C LEU A 80 -12.02 -23.54 -2.80
N LEU A 81 -11.64 -22.52 -2.04
CA LEU A 81 -12.08 -22.34 -0.65
C LEU A 81 -13.47 -21.72 -0.52
N TYR A 82 -13.91 -20.94 -1.52
CA TYR A 82 -15.20 -20.24 -1.51
C TYR A 82 -16.03 -20.57 -2.77
N PRO A 83 -16.38 -21.85 -3.01
CA PRO A 83 -17.07 -22.28 -4.22
C PRO A 83 -18.49 -21.70 -4.35
N GLU A 84 -19.16 -21.41 -3.24
CA GLU A 84 -20.49 -20.78 -3.22
C GLU A 84 -20.49 -19.37 -3.80
N ARG A 85 -19.37 -18.65 -3.67
CA ARG A 85 -19.22 -17.27 -4.18
C ARG A 85 -18.57 -17.24 -5.56
N TYR A 86 -17.55 -18.07 -5.78
CA TYR A 86 -16.70 -17.99 -6.98
C TYR A 86 -16.77 -19.20 -7.91
N GLY A 87 -17.46 -20.29 -7.53
CA GLY A 87 -17.54 -21.50 -8.33
C GLY A 87 -18.26 -21.30 -9.69
N ARG A 88 -19.10 -20.26 -9.79
CA ARG A 88 -19.88 -19.95 -11.00
C ARG A 88 -19.07 -19.41 -12.18
N PHE A 89 -17.83 -18.96 -11.96
CA PHE A 89 -17.03 -18.35 -13.02
C PHE A 89 -16.19 -19.39 -13.74
N ASP A 90 -16.32 -19.48 -15.07
CA ASP A 90 -15.49 -20.36 -15.89
C ASP A 90 -14.13 -19.73 -16.23
N VAL A 91 -13.16 -19.97 -15.35
CA VAL A 91 -11.81 -19.39 -15.44
C VAL A 91 -10.94 -19.98 -16.55
N GLU A 92 -11.42 -21.03 -17.23
CA GLU A 92 -10.75 -21.60 -18.41
C GLU A 92 -11.06 -20.79 -19.68
N THR A 93 -12.00 -19.85 -19.60
CA THR A 93 -12.31 -18.90 -20.67
C THR A 93 -11.80 -17.51 -20.32
N SER A 94 -11.41 -16.72 -21.33
CA SER A 94 -11.00 -15.33 -21.11
C SER A 94 -12.11 -14.49 -20.46
N GLU A 95 -13.36 -14.69 -20.86
CA GLU A 95 -14.52 -13.97 -20.31
C GLU A 95 -14.77 -14.32 -18.84
N GLY A 96 -14.83 -15.61 -18.50
CA GLY A 96 -15.05 -16.04 -17.13
C GLY A 96 -13.87 -15.74 -16.21
N ALA A 97 -12.63 -15.77 -16.70
CA ALA A 97 -11.45 -15.33 -15.97
C ALA A 97 -11.49 -13.82 -15.65
N ALA A 98 -11.83 -12.98 -16.63
CA ALA A 98 -11.99 -11.54 -16.42
C ALA A 98 -13.11 -11.23 -15.43
N ALA A 99 -14.28 -11.86 -15.60
CA ALA A 99 -15.42 -11.69 -14.69
C ALA A 99 -15.10 -12.14 -13.26
N PHE A 100 -14.34 -13.23 -13.12
CA PHE A 100 -13.88 -13.72 -11.82
C PHE A 100 -12.96 -12.71 -11.12
N LEU A 101 -11.92 -12.24 -11.81
CA LEU A 101 -10.97 -11.28 -11.24
C LEU A 101 -11.63 -9.94 -10.91
N GLN A 102 -12.52 -9.45 -11.77
CA GLN A 102 -13.27 -8.22 -11.48
C GLN A 102 -14.13 -8.38 -10.22
N ARG A 103 -14.74 -9.56 -10.02
CA ARG A 103 -15.52 -9.82 -8.80
C ARG A 103 -14.63 -9.77 -7.55
N ILE A 104 -13.41 -10.32 -7.60
CA ILE A 104 -12.47 -10.25 -6.48
C ILE A 104 -12.12 -8.78 -6.17
N ALA A 105 -11.81 -7.98 -7.20
CA ALA A 105 -11.50 -6.56 -7.02
C ALA A 105 -12.68 -5.80 -6.39
N SER A 106 -13.92 -6.04 -6.85
CA SER A 106 -15.12 -5.43 -6.26
C SER A 106 -15.39 -5.90 -4.83
N ASP A 107 -15.16 -7.18 -4.53
CA ASP A 107 -15.33 -7.72 -3.18
C ASP A 107 -14.41 -7.03 -2.17
N PHE A 108 -13.21 -6.62 -2.59
CA PHE A 108 -12.31 -5.81 -1.76
C PHE A 108 -12.93 -4.47 -1.40
N ILE A 109 -13.48 -3.75 -2.36
CA ILE A 109 -14.09 -2.42 -2.15
C ILE A 109 -15.35 -2.55 -1.28
N GLU A 110 -16.18 -3.57 -1.53
CA GLU A 110 -17.39 -3.83 -0.75
C GLU A 110 -17.07 -4.22 0.71
N GLU A 111 -16.06 -5.06 0.93
CA GLU A 111 -15.71 -5.56 2.26
C GLU A 111 -14.79 -4.61 3.04
N TYR A 112 -14.00 -3.79 2.33
CA TYR A 112 -13.01 -2.86 2.88
C TYR A 112 -13.15 -1.47 2.25
N PRO A 113 -14.26 -0.74 2.54
CA PRO A 113 -14.53 0.55 1.91
C PRO A 113 -13.48 1.63 2.20
N GLU A 114 -12.73 1.51 3.31
CA GLU A 114 -11.62 2.42 3.66
C GLU A 114 -10.24 1.92 3.16
N GLY A 115 -10.17 0.70 2.62
CA GLY A 115 -8.94 0.01 2.24
C GLY A 115 -8.66 0.00 0.74
N GLY A 116 -9.58 0.52 -0.09
CA GLY A 116 -9.43 0.57 -1.54
C GLY A 116 -8.10 1.19 -1.95
N TYR A 117 -7.40 0.58 -2.89
CA TYR A 117 -6.21 1.17 -3.47
C TYR A 117 -6.63 2.43 -4.26
N GLU A 118 -6.47 3.60 -3.64
CA GLU A 118 -6.53 4.90 -4.30
C GLU A 118 -5.29 5.01 -5.19
N GLY A 119 -5.38 4.44 -6.39
CA GLY A 119 -4.20 4.22 -7.21
C GLY A 119 -3.43 5.48 -7.55
N GLU A 120 -2.12 5.31 -7.76
CA GLU A 120 -1.35 6.20 -8.61
C GLU A 120 -2.01 6.19 -9.99
N SER A 121 -2.57 7.33 -10.41
CA SER A 121 -3.20 7.43 -11.72
C SER A 121 -2.19 7.05 -12.80
N SER A 122 -2.48 6.00 -13.56
CA SER A 122 -1.69 5.54 -14.72
C SER A 122 -1.72 6.52 -15.91
N ASP A 123 -2.23 7.74 -15.72
CA ASP A 123 -2.10 8.83 -16.69
C ASP A 123 -0.71 9.48 -16.54
N GLY A 124 0.31 8.73 -16.96
CA GLY A 124 1.57 9.33 -17.38
C GLY A 124 1.24 10.41 -18.43
N ASP A 125 1.71 11.63 -18.17
CA ASP A 125 1.61 12.85 -18.99
C ASP A 125 0.49 13.86 -18.67
N ARG A 126 -0.39 13.58 -17.70
CA ARG A 126 -1.24 14.65 -17.17
C ARG A 126 -1.56 14.45 -15.70
N LEU A 127 -0.62 14.89 -14.85
CA LEU A 127 -0.93 15.23 -13.47
C LEU A 127 -2.17 16.12 -13.47
N SER A 128 -3.31 15.55 -13.08
CA SER A 128 -4.55 16.31 -12.96
C SER A 128 -4.26 17.48 -12.01
N PRO A 129 -4.63 18.72 -12.38
CA PRO A 129 -4.38 19.87 -11.53
C PRO A 129 -4.98 19.58 -10.16
N VAL A 130 -4.18 19.81 -9.11
CA VAL A 130 -4.59 19.58 -7.74
C VAL A 130 -5.92 20.32 -7.51
N PRO A 131 -6.96 19.65 -7.00
CA PRO A 131 -8.26 20.29 -6.82
C PRO A 131 -8.11 21.53 -5.93
N SER A 132 -8.53 22.69 -6.46
CA SER A 132 -8.67 23.92 -5.69
C SER A 132 -10.09 23.97 -5.11
N GLY A 133 -10.25 23.58 -3.84
CA GLY A 133 -11.50 23.84 -3.11
C GLY A 133 -11.57 25.28 -2.62
N ASP A 134 -12.76 25.77 -2.29
CA ASP A 134 -12.91 27.08 -1.65
C ASP A 134 -12.64 27.02 -0.13
N ALA A 135 -12.49 28.19 0.49
CA ALA A 135 -12.17 28.30 1.91
C ALA A 135 -13.27 27.75 2.84
N HIS A 136 -14.51 27.64 2.37
CA HIS A 136 -15.59 27.04 3.15
C HIS A 136 -15.49 25.52 3.13
N GLN A 137 -15.18 24.94 1.97
CA GLN A 137 -14.91 23.52 1.80
C GLN A 137 -13.72 23.09 2.67
N ALA A 138 -12.62 23.84 2.66
CA ALA A 138 -11.46 23.53 3.51
C ALA A 138 -11.82 23.49 5.00
N ARG A 139 -12.59 24.47 5.50
CA ARG A 139 -13.05 24.47 6.90
C ARG A 139 -13.97 23.30 7.24
N ALA A 140 -14.86 22.92 6.32
CA ALA A 140 -15.73 21.77 6.51
C ALA A 140 -14.94 20.45 6.55
N LEU A 141 -13.86 20.34 5.77
CA LEU A 141 -12.93 19.22 5.83
C LEU A 141 -12.17 19.20 7.16
N GLU A 142 -11.62 20.34 7.60
CA GLU A 142 -10.90 20.44 8.88
C GLU A 142 -11.80 20.03 10.07
N ALA A 143 -13.08 20.40 10.06
CA ALA A 143 -14.03 20.02 11.11
C ALA A 143 -14.25 18.49 11.20
N ARG A 144 -13.98 17.72 10.13
CA ARG A 144 -14.02 16.25 10.19
C ARG A 144 -12.86 15.64 10.97
N CYS A 145 -11.83 16.44 11.27
CA CYS A 145 -10.72 16.02 12.10
C CYS A 145 -10.99 16.16 13.60
N ASP A 146 -12.15 16.69 13.99
CA ASP A 146 -12.55 16.78 15.40
C ASP A 146 -12.52 15.40 16.06
N GLY A 147 -11.78 15.31 17.17
CA GLY A 147 -11.56 14.07 17.88
C GLY A 147 -10.44 13.20 17.31
N TYR A 148 -9.80 13.53 16.20
CA TYR A 148 -8.59 12.84 15.72
C TYR A 148 -7.35 13.65 16.07
N ALA A 149 -6.17 13.01 16.15
CA ALA A 149 -4.95 13.80 16.13
C ALA A 149 -4.82 14.46 14.77
N SER A 150 -4.73 15.79 14.80
CA SER A 150 -4.59 16.61 13.61
C SER A 150 -3.42 17.56 13.74
N PHE A 151 -2.61 17.64 12.69
CA PHE A 151 -1.52 18.60 12.58
C PHE A 151 -1.77 19.46 11.35
N ALA A 152 -1.68 20.79 11.51
CA ALA A 152 -1.99 21.74 10.46
C ALA A 152 -3.38 21.54 9.79
N GLY A 153 -4.36 21.00 10.52
CA GLY A 153 -5.70 20.69 9.99
C GLY A 153 -5.80 19.39 9.18
N LEU A 154 -4.72 18.59 9.13
CA LEU A 154 -4.71 17.29 8.47
C LEU A 154 -4.93 16.15 9.47
N CYS A 155 -5.76 15.18 9.10
CA CYS A 155 -5.97 13.96 9.86
C CYS A 155 -6.32 12.79 8.93
N TRP A 156 -6.28 11.57 9.47
CA TRP A 156 -6.51 10.35 8.68
C TRP A 156 -7.97 10.09 8.26
N GLN A 157 -8.93 10.92 8.68
CA GLN A 157 -10.30 10.92 8.17
C GLN A 157 -10.44 11.58 6.80
N LEU A 158 -9.43 12.35 6.37
CA LEU A 158 -9.42 12.97 5.06
C LEU A 158 -8.81 12.02 4.04
N SER A 159 -9.38 11.98 2.84
CA SER A 159 -8.67 11.41 1.69
C SER A 159 -7.47 12.28 1.32
N LYS A 160 -6.53 11.75 0.54
CA LYS A 160 -5.35 12.53 0.13
C LYS A 160 -5.74 13.77 -0.69
N SER A 161 -6.73 13.65 -1.57
CA SER A 161 -7.24 14.80 -2.34
C SER A 161 -7.89 15.86 -1.44
N GLU A 162 -8.58 15.46 -0.38
CA GLU A 162 -9.13 16.36 0.64
C GLU A 162 -8.03 17.07 1.44
N MET A 163 -6.98 16.35 1.84
CA MET A 163 -5.80 16.94 2.50
C MET A 163 -5.19 18.04 1.62
N MET A 164 -5.09 17.80 0.31
CA MET A 164 -4.53 18.77 -0.64
C MET A 164 -5.40 20.03 -0.77
N ILE A 165 -6.73 19.89 -0.71
CA ILE A 165 -7.64 21.05 -0.68
C ILE A 165 -7.40 21.90 0.57
N VAL A 166 -7.24 21.27 1.74
CA VAL A 166 -6.95 21.96 3.00
C VAL A 166 -5.61 22.69 2.91
N MET A 167 -4.57 22.03 2.41
CA MET A 167 -3.23 22.63 2.28
C MET A 167 -3.19 23.80 1.29
N ASN A 168 -3.79 23.65 0.11
CA ASN A 168 -3.83 24.73 -0.88
C ASN A 168 -4.56 25.98 -0.33
N ASN A 169 -5.64 25.79 0.43
CA ASN A 169 -6.36 26.90 1.06
C ASN A 169 -5.55 27.61 2.16
N ARG A 170 -4.59 26.90 2.77
CA ARG A 170 -3.65 27.46 3.74
C ARG A 170 -2.41 28.10 3.09
N GLY A 171 -2.36 28.18 1.76
CA GLY A 171 -1.27 28.84 1.03
C GLY A 171 -0.09 27.93 0.70
N TYR A 172 -0.24 26.61 0.88
CA TYR A 172 0.77 25.64 0.45
C TYR A 172 0.67 25.41 -1.05
N ASN A 173 1.82 25.25 -1.70
CA ASN A 173 1.92 24.79 -3.08
C ASN A 173 2.17 23.28 -3.07
N CYS A 174 1.11 22.51 -3.34
CA CYS A 174 1.19 21.07 -3.33
C CYS A 174 1.36 20.47 -4.73
N LYS A 175 2.23 19.47 -4.84
CA LYS A 175 2.51 18.74 -6.07
C LYS A 175 2.54 17.25 -5.80
N ALA A 176 1.99 16.47 -6.73
CA ALA A 176 2.22 15.03 -6.74
C ALA A 176 3.69 14.76 -7.07
N VAL A 177 4.25 13.72 -6.46
CA VAL A 177 5.58 13.23 -6.78
C VAL A 177 5.41 12.07 -7.76
N PRO A 178 5.92 12.19 -9.00
CA PRO A 178 5.86 11.09 -9.94
C PRO A 178 6.58 9.85 -9.38
N PRO A 179 6.03 8.63 -9.53
CA PRO A 179 6.64 7.42 -9.00
C PRO A 179 8.05 7.16 -9.57
N ASP A 180 8.28 7.57 -10.81
CA ASP A 180 9.54 7.44 -11.55
C ASP A 180 10.62 8.47 -11.17
N SER A 181 10.26 9.54 -10.43
CA SER A 181 11.22 10.51 -9.87
C SER A 181 12.32 9.85 -9.01
N ASN A 182 12.11 8.59 -8.60
CA ASN A 182 12.93 7.89 -7.60
C ASN A 182 13.96 6.92 -8.14
N GLN A 183 14.14 6.77 -9.46
CA GLN A 183 15.16 5.83 -9.96
C GLN A 183 16.57 6.12 -9.40
N PHE A 184 16.86 7.37 -9.05
CA PHE A 184 18.14 7.74 -8.44
C PHE A 184 18.24 7.40 -6.94
N LEU A 185 17.12 7.35 -6.21
CA LEU A 185 17.10 7.26 -4.74
C LEU A 185 16.98 5.83 -4.20
N ILE A 186 16.28 4.96 -4.91
CA ILE A 186 16.22 3.53 -4.59
C ILE A 186 17.62 2.90 -4.67
N ALA A 187 18.45 3.37 -5.60
CA ALA A 187 19.83 2.91 -5.76
C ALA A 187 20.77 3.39 -4.64
N ALA A 188 20.55 4.58 -4.08
CA ALA A 188 21.46 5.18 -3.09
C ALA A 188 21.18 4.74 -1.64
N SER A 189 19.94 4.38 -1.32
CA SER A 189 19.51 4.12 0.06
C SER A 189 19.58 2.65 0.49
N GLY A 190 19.76 1.70 -0.45
CA GLY A 190 19.95 0.27 -0.14
C GLY A 190 18.76 -0.42 0.55
N GLY A 191 17.68 0.31 0.83
CA GLY A 191 16.45 -0.16 1.44
C GLY A 191 15.35 0.82 1.05
N GLY A 192 14.21 0.29 0.61
CA GLY A 192 13.11 1.05 0.01
C GLY A 192 12.57 2.15 0.91
N ILE A 193 13.20 3.32 0.88
CA ILE A 193 12.67 4.52 1.51
C ILE A 193 11.33 4.78 0.84
N PRO A 194 10.22 4.81 1.59
CA PRO A 194 8.93 5.10 1.02
C PRO A 194 8.99 6.49 0.39
N VAL A 195 8.31 6.63 -0.73
CA VAL A 195 8.24 7.87 -1.50
C VAL A 195 6.96 8.58 -1.11
N PRO A 196 6.98 9.89 -0.83
CA PRO A 196 5.75 10.62 -0.60
C PRO A 196 4.99 10.72 -1.92
N GLU A 197 3.68 10.51 -1.89
CA GLU A 197 2.83 10.67 -3.08
C GLU A 197 2.60 12.15 -3.40
N PHE A 198 2.58 13.00 -2.37
CA PHE A 198 2.46 14.45 -2.51
C PHE A 198 3.45 15.18 -1.60
N VAL A 199 3.92 16.33 -2.08
CA VAL A 199 4.71 17.29 -1.30
C VAL A 199 4.06 18.66 -1.40
N CYS A 200 3.75 19.24 -0.26
CA CYS A 200 3.20 20.58 -0.08
C CYS A 200 4.27 21.49 0.50
N VAL A 201 4.56 22.63 -0.13
CA VAL A 201 5.55 23.59 0.38
C VAL A 201 4.87 24.91 0.70
N ASP A 202 5.05 25.40 1.91
CA ASP A 202 4.63 26.74 2.30
C ASP A 202 5.52 27.76 1.59
N SER A 203 4.91 28.61 0.77
CA SER A 203 5.62 29.64 0.01
C SER A 203 6.27 30.71 0.89
N SER A 204 5.83 30.87 2.14
CA SER A 204 6.31 31.90 3.06
C SER A 204 7.49 31.44 3.91
N THR A 205 7.41 30.23 4.48
CA THR A 205 8.45 29.67 5.35
C THR A 205 9.43 28.76 4.61
N GLY A 206 9.02 28.20 3.47
CA GLY A 206 9.73 27.14 2.77
C GLY A 206 9.56 25.76 3.43
N GLY A 207 8.82 25.67 4.54
CA GLY A 207 8.55 24.41 5.22
C GLY A 207 7.70 23.49 4.37
N GLY A 208 8.05 22.20 4.38
CA GLY A 208 7.36 21.18 3.59
C GLY A 208 6.48 20.24 4.43
N ILE A 209 5.44 19.72 3.79
CA ILE A 209 4.63 18.60 4.28
C ILE A 209 4.68 17.51 3.22
N ALA A 210 5.11 16.31 3.60
CA ALA A 210 5.17 15.14 2.74
C ALA A 210 4.06 14.15 3.13
N ILE A 211 3.24 13.76 2.15
CA ILE A 211 2.08 12.90 2.32
C ILE A 211 2.40 11.53 1.70
N TYR A 212 2.47 10.50 2.53
CA TYR A 212 2.66 9.10 2.14
C TYR A 212 1.34 8.33 2.25
N ALA A 213 1.32 7.11 1.71
CA ALA A 213 0.17 6.19 1.83
C ALA A 213 -0.32 6.00 3.28
N ASN A 214 0.60 5.93 4.24
CA ASN A 214 0.30 5.63 5.65
C ASN A 214 0.95 6.59 6.66
N ARG A 215 1.51 7.71 6.19
CA ARG A 215 2.23 8.65 7.05
C ARG A 215 2.15 10.08 6.51
N LEU A 216 2.03 11.06 7.39
CA LEU A 216 2.27 12.46 7.11
C LEU A 216 3.56 12.87 7.79
N VAL A 217 4.40 13.65 7.11
CA VAL A 217 5.64 14.19 7.66
C VAL A 217 5.63 15.69 7.49
N PHE A 218 5.90 16.41 8.56
CA PHE A 218 5.90 17.86 8.64
C PHE A 218 7.31 18.35 8.96
N ASP A 219 7.82 19.28 8.16
CA ASP A 219 9.06 19.99 8.47
C ASP A 219 8.90 20.78 9.78
N CYS A 220 9.99 20.94 10.51
CA CYS A 220 10.03 21.73 11.73
C CYS A 220 9.63 23.20 11.50
N ASP A 221 9.79 23.72 10.27
CA ASP A 221 9.42 25.10 9.92
C ASP A 221 7.91 25.33 10.02
N ILE A 222 7.11 24.29 9.76
CA ILE A 222 5.63 24.36 9.78
C ILE A 222 5.11 24.80 11.14
N PHE A 223 5.78 24.37 12.22
CA PHE A 223 5.40 24.68 13.59
C PHE A 223 6.35 25.67 14.25
N ASN A 224 7.30 26.24 13.50
CA ASN A 224 8.37 27.08 14.04
C ASN A 224 9.16 26.38 15.18
N VAL A 225 9.37 25.08 15.04
CA VAL A 225 10.05 24.25 16.07
C VAL A 225 11.50 23.92 15.71
N CYS A 226 12.02 24.37 14.57
CA CYS A 226 13.40 24.09 14.16
C CYS A 226 14.49 24.48 15.17
N PRO A 227 14.37 25.58 15.93
CA PRO A 227 15.38 25.93 16.94
C PRO A 227 15.47 24.93 18.10
N TYR A 228 14.39 24.17 18.36
CA TYR A 228 14.27 23.28 19.50
C TYR A 228 14.84 21.90 19.19
N ARG A 229 15.46 21.29 20.20
CA ARG A 229 15.95 19.91 20.15
C ARG A 229 14.79 18.90 20.08
N THR A 230 15.08 17.69 19.63
CA THR A 230 14.07 16.63 19.46
C THR A 230 13.32 16.32 20.77
N ASP A 231 14.01 16.29 21.90
CA ASP A 231 13.43 16.10 23.24
C ASP A 231 12.55 17.27 23.68
N GLU A 232 12.92 18.50 23.35
CA GLU A 232 12.12 19.70 23.64
C GLU A 232 10.83 19.71 22.81
N ILE A 233 10.91 19.36 21.52
CA ILE A 233 9.74 19.25 20.65
C ILE A 233 8.80 18.15 21.14
N ALA A 234 9.35 16.99 21.53
CA ALA A 234 8.55 15.90 22.11
C ALA A 234 7.80 16.35 23.37
N GLN A 235 8.47 17.11 24.25
CA GLN A 235 7.84 17.66 25.44
C GLN A 235 6.75 18.68 25.10
N ILE A 236 6.97 19.56 24.10
CA ILE A 236 5.93 20.50 23.63
C ILE A 236 4.67 19.75 23.18
N ILE A 237 4.81 18.66 22.42
CA ILE A 237 3.65 17.85 21.98
C ILE A 237 2.88 17.25 23.17
N VAL A 238 3.59 16.79 24.20
CA VAL A 238 2.98 16.28 25.44
C VAL A 238 2.29 17.40 26.21
N ASP A 239 2.94 18.55 26.37
CA ASP A 239 2.42 19.71 27.11
C ASP A 239 1.19 20.33 26.44
N GLU A 240 1.08 20.27 25.11
CA GLU A 240 -0.10 20.67 24.35
C GLU A 240 -1.26 19.66 24.45
N GLY A 241 -1.07 18.52 25.12
CA GLY A 241 -2.09 17.52 25.37
C GLY A 241 -2.40 16.63 24.16
N HIS A 242 -1.55 16.64 23.13
CA HIS A 242 -1.68 15.74 21.98
C HIS A 242 -1.37 14.28 22.36
N LEU A 243 -0.51 14.09 23.36
CA LEU A 243 -0.08 12.79 23.87
C LEU A 243 0.08 12.84 25.39
N ALA A 244 -0.15 11.71 26.06
CA ALA A 244 0.14 11.58 27.48
C ALA A 244 1.64 11.47 27.78
N GLN A 245 2.38 10.79 26.90
CA GLN A 245 3.83 10.61 26.97
C GLN A 245 4.39 10.23 25.61
N MET A 246 5.71 10.35 25.46
CA MET A 246 6.45 9.84 24.30
C MET A 246 7.61 8.98 24.79
N ASP A 247 7.78 7.82 24.17
CA ASP A 247 8.88 6.90 24.43
C ASP A 247 10.09 7.28 23.57
N TYR A 248 11.26 7.27 24.19
CA TYR A 248 12.54 7.48 23.51
C TYR A 248 12.98 6.22 22.77
N ALA A 249 13.41 6.41 21.53
CA ALA A 249 14.07 5.42 20.69
C ALA A 249 15.33 6.02 20.06
N ALA A 250 16.37 5.20 19.94
CA ALA A 250 17.60 5.57 19.26
C ALA A 250 17.88 4.55 18.16
N ASN A 251 18.07 5.04 16.95
CA ASN A 251 18.56 4.24 15.83
C ASN A 251 19.96 4.71 15.43
N PHE A 252 20.71 3.86 14.76
CA PHE A 252 21.98 4.24 14.16
C PHE A 252 21.78 4.41 12.66
N SER A 253 22.22 5.54 12.11
CA SER A 253 22.32 5.69 10.66
C SER A 253 23.40 4.76 10.10
N ASN A 254 23.44 4.60 8.78
CA ASN A 254 24.53 3.88 8.12
C ASN A 254 25.90 4.54 8.34
N SER A 255 25.95 5.83 8.70
CA SER A 255 27.17 6.55 9.08
C SER A 255 27.55 6.35 10.55
N GLY A 256 26.74 5.63 11.34
CA GLY A 256 26.96 5.42 12.78
C GLY A 256 26.50 6.59 13.66
N GLU A 257 25.81 7.58 13.08
CA GLU A 257 25.23 8.69 13.83
C GLU A 257 23.97 8.22 14.57
N ILE A 258 23.80 8.70 15.81
CA ILE A 258 22.61 8.40 16.60
C ILE A 258 21.46 9.27 16.09
N LEU A 259 20.42 8.61 15.59
CA LEU A 259 19.15 9.20 15.22
C LEU A 259 18.19 9.06 16.39
N GLU A 260 18.07 10.13 17.17
CA GLU A 260 17.09 10.22 18.26
C GLU A 260 15.68 10.35 17.68
N ARG A 261 14.75 9.58 18.25
CA ARG A 261 13.34 9.59 17.90
C ARG A 261 12.51 9.45 19.17
N TYR A 262 11.48 10.25 19.31
CA TYR A 262 10.48 10.15 20.37
C TYR A 262 9.16 9.80 19.73
N CYS A 263 8.46 8.78 20.21
CA CYS A 263 7.19 8.35 19.66
C CYS A 263 6.16 8.15 20.75
N GLY A 264 4.93 8.57 20.51
CA GLY A 264 3.78 8.24 21.37
C GLY A 264 2.57 7.89 20.54
N ARG A 265 1.55 7.35 21.20
CA ARG A 265 0.29 6.99 20.55
C ARG A 265 -0.85 7.81 21.11
N THR A 266 -1.71 8.26 20.21
CA THR A 266 -2.93 8.98 20.57
C THR A 266 -3.95 7.97 21.09
N TYR A 267 -5.05 8.47 21.68
CA TYR A 267 -6.17 7.63 22.12
C TYR A 267 -6.73 6.75 20.98
N TYR A 268 -6.62 7.20 19.73
CA TYR A 268 -7.12 6.51 18.54
C TYR A 268 -6.05 5.63 17.87
N GLY A 269 -4.93 5.37 18.56
CA GLY A 269 -3.88 4.47 18.09
C GLY A 269 -2.97 5.05 16.99
N GLN A 270 -3.17 6.31 16.58
CA GLN A 270 -2.27 7.01 15.65
C GLN A 270 -0.93 7.22 16.34
N GLU A 271 0.15 7.02 15.60
CA GLU A 271 1.50 7.21 16.13
C GLU A 271 2.00 8.60 15.73
N ILE A 272 2.43 9.38 16.70
CA ILE A 272 3.09 10.67 16.49
C ILE A 272 4.54 10.47 16.90
N CYS A 273 5.46 10.81 16.02
CA CYS A 273 6.88 10.76 16.31
C CYS A 273 7.57 12.08 15.97
N VAL A 274 8.56 12.43 16.77
CA VAL A 274 9.52 13.50 16.47
C VAL A 274 10.88 12.85 16.32
N GLY A 275 11.63 13.20 15.28
CA GLY A 275 12.97 12.66 15.12
C GLY A 275 13.75 13.35 14.04
N VAL A 276 14.98 12.88 13.86
CA VAL A 276 15.73 13.20 12.66
C VAL A 276 15.26 12.30 11.52
N GLU A 277 14.55 12.86 10.55
CA GLU A 277 14.16 12.13 9.35
C GLU A 277 14.89 12.70 8.13
N ILE A 278 15.64 11.83 7.47
CA ILE A 278 16.39 12.19 6.26
C ILE A 278 15.43 12.05 5.09
N TYR A 279 14.75 13.14 4.70
CA TYR A 279 13.92 13.17 3.50
C TYR A 279 14.40 14.17 2.47
N PHE A 280 14.16 13.82 1.20
CA PHE A 280 14.74 14.46 0.02
C PHE A 280 14.36 15.94 -0.16
N THR A 281 13.21 16.36 0.37
CA THR A 281 12.67 17.72 0.12
C THR A 281 12.81 18.67 1.29
N LEU A 282 13.12 18.16 2.48
CA LEU A 282 13.18 18.98 3.69
C LEU A 282 14.64 19.29 3.97
N SER A 283 15.00 20.57 3.81
CA SER A 283 16.38 21.06 3.99
C SER A 283 16.87 20.94 5.44
N LYS A 284 15.98 20.58 6.37
CA LYS A 284 16.23 20.54 7.80
C LYS A 284 16.00 19.14 8.36
N LEU A 285 16.85 18.78 9.32
CA LEU A 285 16.98 17.42 9.80
C LEU A 285 15.82 16.96 10.70
N ARG A 286 15.00 17.85 11.25
CA ARG A 286 13.97 17.49 12.24
C ARG A 286 12.58 17.53 11.63
N ALA A 287 11.82 16.47 11.84
CA ALA A 287 10.44 16.38 11.38
C ALA A 287 9.53 15.83 12.48
N ILE A 288 8.25 16.21 12.38
CA ILE A 288 7.16 15.58 13.11
C ILE A 288 6.46 14.67 12.10
N SER A 289 6.25 13.41 12.47
CA SER A 289 5.50 12.47 11.64
C SER A 289 4.24 12.00 12.37
N LEU A 290 3.15 11.92 11.62
CA LEU A 290 1.89 11.33 12.03
C LEU A 290 1.68 10.08 11.17
N ALA A 291 1.86 8.89 11.73
CA ALA A 291 1.60 7.64 11.03
C ALA A 291 0.15 7.17 11.29
N ARG A 292 -0.47 6.61 10.26
CA ARG A 292 -1.73 5.88 10.39
C ARG A 292 -1.44 4.70 11.33
N GLY A 293 -2.09 4.69 12.49
CA GLY A 293 -1.86 3.67 13.51
C GLY A 293 -2.03 2.26 12.96
N ALA A 294 -1.17 1.32 13.36
CA ALA A 294 -1.31 -0.10 13.05
C ALA A 294 -2.46 -0.78 13.83
N LEU A 295 -2.98 -0.12 14.87
CA LEU A 295 -4.18 -0.57 15.59
C LEU A 295 -5.40 -0.13 14.81
N GLY A 296 -5.70 -0.91 13.77
CA GLY A 296 -6.96 -0.80 13.06
C GLY A 296 -8.14 -0.91 14.02
N ARG A 297 -9.12 -0.03 13.79
CA ARG A 297 -10.47 0.03 14.38
C ARG A 297 -10.56 0.73 15.75
N PRO A 298 -11.55 1.63 15.94
CA PRO A 298 -12.11 1.85 17.26
C PRO A 298 -12.74 0.51 17.70
N GLY A 299 -12.14 -0.19 18.67
CA GLY A 299 -12.81 -1.38 19.23
C GLY A 299 -11.97 -2.51 19.81
N VAL A 300 -10.63 -2.47 19.80
CA VAL A 300 -9.86 -3.46 20.58
C VAL A 300 -9.39 -2.83 21.88
N ASN A 301 -10.26 -2.90 22.88
CA ASN A 301 -9.91 -2.65 24.28
C ASN A 301 -9.20 -3.92 24.79
N PHE A 302 -7.94 -3.79 25.20
CA PHE A 302 -7.29 -4.83 26.01
C PHE A 302 -7.52 -4.46 27.47
N ASP A 303 -8.68 -4.89 27.98
CA ASP A 303 -8.86 -5.15 29.40
C ASP A 303 -8.19 -6.49 29.76
#